data_AF-Q09CB3-F1
#
_entry.id   AF-Q09CB3-F1
#
_cell.length_a   1.000
_cell.length_b   1.000
_cell.length_c   1.000
_cell.angle_alpha   90.00
_cell.angle_beta   90.00
_cell.angle_gamma   90.00
#
_symmetry.space_group_name_H-M   'P 1'
#
loop_
_entity.id
_entity.type
_entity.pdbx_description
1 polymer ?
#
loop_
_entity_poly.entity_id
_entity_poly.type
_entity_poly.pdbx_seq_one_letter_code
_entity_poly.pdbx_strand_id
1 'polypeptide(L)'
;MVGGKEGSQGGPKKTLRFNLPAQFGPVLWGRAYVYTTPERPMSHAGLFNARYPRPGQTEGAFDTLDWYEVATYQQKYMSIWHPPEPPGFPEWVQVSDTPLVLNEWTCLEWLFDGANGSEPEAADPRVWLNGVELSWPEKFVFSDPPTSTPPVKEKASHFTVMEAGVFLYQGLSVPTDWWIDDLAVGPQRIGCDPTP
;
A
#
# COMPACT_ATOMS: atom_id res chain seq x y z
N MET A 1 15.27 3.37 -18.18
CA MET A 1 13.80 3.45 -18.15
C MET A 1 13.44 4.89 -17.90
N VAL A 2 12.64 5.51 -18.77
CA VAL A 2 12.14 6.87 -18.54
C VAL A 2 10.93 6.71 -17.61
N GLY A 3 11.01 7.23 -16.39
CA GLY A 3 9.87 7.24 -15.47
C GLY A 3 8.69 8.03 -16.07
N GLY A 4 7.50 7.88 -15.49
CA GLY A 4 6.38 8.77 -15.81
C GLY A 4 6.80 10.24 -15.64
N LYS A 5 6.14 11.18 -16.31
CA LYS A 5 6.37 12.60 -15.98
C LYS A 5 5.77 12.85 -14.59
N GLU A 6 6.41 13.70 -13.80
CA GLU A 6 5.78 14.25 -12.61
C GLU A 6 4.41 14.83 -13.00
N GLY A 7 3.32 14.33 -12.39
CA GLY A 7 1.95 14.72 -12.73
C GLY A 7 1.23 13.89 -13.80
N SER A 8 1.83 12.86 -14.41
CA SER A 8 1.12 11.89 -15.28
C SER A 8 0.94 10.55 -14.58
N GLN A 9 -0.29 10.15 -14.26
CA GLN A 9 -0.57 8.80 -13.73
C GLN A 9 -0.16 7.72 -14.73
N GLY A 10 0.34 6.58 -14.24
CA GLY A 10 0.71 5.41 -15.06
C GLY A 10 2.19 5.31 -15.44
N GLY A 11 3.09 5.33 -14.45
CA GLY A 11 4.52 5.16 -14.66
C GLY A 11 5.00 3.70 -14.64
N PRO A 12 6.32 3.45 -14.62
CA PRO A 12 6.87 2.11 -14.67
C PRO A 12 6.49 1.30 -13.42
N LYS A 13 6.13 0.04 -13.64
CA LYS A 13 5.78 -0.92 -12.61
C LYS A 13 6.72 -2.12 -12.67
N LYS A 14 7.32 -2.45 -11.53
CA LYS A 14 8.11 -3.66 -11.33
C LYS A 14 7.67 -4.31 -10.02
N THR A 15 6.65 -5.15 -10.10
CA THR A 15 6.10 -5.89 -8.96
C THR A 15 6.10 -7.40 -9.21
N LEU A 16 6.16 -8.14 -8.13
CA LEU A 16 5.81 -9.55 -8.06
C LEU A 16 4.37 -9.66 -7.57
N ARG A 17 3.65 -10.61 -8.15
CA ARG A 17 2.26 -10.87 -7.83
C ARG A 17 2.13 -12.24 -7.17
N PHE A 18 1.32 -12.29 -6.12
CA PHE A 18 1.01 -13.49 -5.37
C PHE A 18 -0.50 -13.68 -5.38
N ASN A 19 -0.95 -14.81 -5.92
CA ASN A 19 -2.34 -15.21 -5.77
C ASN A 19 -2.53 -15.79 -4.37
N LEU A 20 -3.45 -15.20 -3.62
CA LEU A 20 -3.83 -15.66 -2.30
C LEU A 20 -5.00 -16.65 -2.42
N PRO A 21 -4.99 -17.74 -1.63
CA PRO A 21 -6.11 -18.67 -1.64
C PRO A 21 -7.35 -18.00 -1.03
N ALA A 22 -8.55 -18.37 -1.49
CA ALA A 22 -9.80 -17.76 -1.01
C ALA A 22 -9.98 -17.81 0.52
N GLN A 23 -9.44 -18.87 1.16
CA GLN A 23 -9.45 -19.04 2.61
C GLN A 23 -8.41 -18.19 3.38
N PHE A 24 -7.60 -17.36 2.71
CA PHE A 24 -6.65 -16.46 3.37
C PHE A 24 -7.37 -15.50 4.34
N GLY A 25 -8.59 -15.10 3.97
CA GLY A 25 -9.44 -14.24 4.80
C GLY A 25 -9.12 -12.75 4.63
N PRO A 26 -9.85 -11.89 5.36
CA PRO A 26 -9.88 -10.44 5.14
C PRO A 26 -8.83 -9.66 5.96
N VAL A 27 -7.96 -10.38 6.65
CA VAL A 27 -6.89 -9.81 7.49
C VAL A 27 -5.56 -10.25 6.89
N LEU A 28 -4.77 -9.29 6.42
CA LEU A 28 -3.47 -9.53 5.83
C LEU A 28 -2.41 -8.75 6.58
N TRP A 29 -1.52 -9.48 7.23
CA TRP A 29 -0.25 -8.97 7.70
C TRP A 29 0.81 -9.22 6.65
N GLY A 30 1.65 -8.23 6.40
CA GLY A 30 2.83 -8.37 5.57
C GLY A 30 4.04 -7.71 6.22
N ARG A 31 5.22 -8.23 5.91
CA ARG A 31 6.51 -7.71 6.36
C ARG A 31 7.53 -7.86 5.25
N ALA A 32 8.32 -6.83 5.01
CA ALA A 32 9.54 -6.93 4.20
C ALA A 32 10.61 -6.01 4.76
N TYR A 33 11.88 -6.32 4.48
CA TYR A 33 12.96 -5.37 4.65
C TYR A 33 13.11 -4.55 3.37
N VAL A 34 13.15 -3.23 3.52
CA VAL A 34 13.24 -2.28 2.41
C VAL A 34 14.49 -1.42 2.58
N TYR A 35 15.25 -1.29 1.50
CA TYR A 35 16.40 -0.39 1.39
C TYR A 35 16.15 0.57 0.23
N THR A 36 16.38 1.87 0.45
CA THR A 36 16.22 2.90 -0.58
C THR A 36 17.48 3.78 -0.66
N THR A 37 17.93 4.08 -1.88
CA THR A 37 19.08 4.98 -2.15
C THR A 37 18.92 5.65 -3.52
N PRO A 38 19.58 6.78 -3.81
CA PRO A 38 20.25 7.67 -2.86
C PRO A 38 19.30 8.70 -2.24
N GLU A 39 18.08 8.83 -2.76
CA GLU A 39 17.19 9.93 -2.42
C GLU A 39 15.79 9.44 -1.99
N ARG A 40 15.13 10.27 -1.19
CA ARG A 40 13.72 10.08 -0.86
C ARG A 40 12.87 10.63 -2.00
N PRO A 41 12.07 9.81 -2.69
CA PRO A 41 11.24 10.30 -3.77
C PRO A 41 10.23 11.35 -3.28
N MET A 42 10.12 12.45 -4.02
CA MET A 42 9.01 13.40 -3.85
C MET A 42 7.68 12.82 -4.37
N SER A 43 7.75 11.90 -5.32
CA SER A 43 6.61 11.29 -6.00
C SER A 43 5.90 10.21 -5.19
N HIS A 44 4.66 9.93 -5.59
CA HIS A 44 3.91 8.75 -5.14
C HIS A 44 4.49 7.48 -5.80
N ALA A 45 4.99 6.57 -4.97
CA ALA A 45 5.45 5.25 -5.35
C ALA A 45 4.78 4.16 -4.49
N GLY A 46 3.97 3.31 -5.08
CA GLY A 46 3.35 2.16 -4.41
C GLY A 46 4.35 1.04 -4.19
N LEU A 47 4.33 0.42 -3.00
CA LEU A 47 5.24 -0.65 -2.61
C LEU A 47 4.55 -2.00 -2.43
N PHE A 48 3.47 -2.01 -1.64
CA PHE A 48 2.73 -3.22 -1.30
C PHE A 48 1.24 -2.95 -1.41
N ASN A 49 0.52 -3.85 -2.07
CA ASN A 49 -0.93 -3.74 -2.17
C ASN A 49 -1.63 -5.09 -1.96
N ALA A 50 -2.90 -5.03 -1.60
CA ALA A 50 -3.78 -6.18 -1.56
C ALA A 50 -5.06 -5.89 -2.32
N ARG A 51 -5.56 -6.90 -3.03
CA ARG A 51 -6.78 -6.81 -3.82
C ARG A 51 -7.77 -7.85 -3.38
N TYR A 52 -9.03 -7.49 -3.57
CA TYR A 52 -10.17 -8.35 -3.43
C TYR A 52 -11.11 -8.05 -4.61
N PRO A 53 -11.82 -9.04 -5.17
CA PRO A 53 -12.94 -8.80 -6.06
C PRO A 53 -14.24 -8.79 -5.25
N ARG A 54 -15.06 -7.73 -5.39
CA ARG A 54 -16.34 -7.65 -4.69
C ARG A 54 -17.25 -8.85 -5.07
N PRO A 55 -17.98 -9.48 -4.13
CA PRO A 55 -18.86 -10.61 -4.45
C PRO A 55 -19.89 -10.24 -5.50
N GLY A 56 -20.07 -11.10 -6.50
CA GLY A 56 -21.03 -10.90 -7.58
C GLY A 56 -20.48 -10.14 -8.79
N GLN A 57 -19.25 -9.64 -8.74
CA GLN A 57 -18.56 -9.12 -9.93
C GLN A 57 -17.97 -10.27 -10.76
N THR A 58 -18.06 -10.14 -12.09
CA THR A 58 -17.50 -11.11 -13.06
C THR A 58 -16.08 -10.75 -13.50
N GLU A 59 -15.66 -9.52 -13.23
CA GLU A 59 -14.32 -9.00 -13.44
C GLU A 59 -13.34 -9.64 -12.44
N GLY A 60 -12.16 -10.04 -12.92
CA GLY A 60 -11.15 -10.69 -12.09
C GLY A 60 -10.46 -9.67 -11.18
N ALA A 61 -9.71 -10.13 -10.17
CA ALA A 61 -8.94 -9.25 -9.27
C ALA A 61 -7.88 -8.35 -9.97
N PHE A 62 -7.73 -8.49 -11.29
CA PHE A 62 -6.83 -7.71 -12.13
C PHE A 62 -7.55 -6.57 -12.87
N ASP A 63 -8.86 -6.69 -12.97
CA ASP A 63 -9.78 -5.67 -13.45
C ASP A 63 -10.26 -4.79 -12.27
N THR A 64 -10.14 -5.30 -11.03
CA THR A 64 -10.38 -4.55 -9.79
C THR A 64 -9.13 -3.80 -9.30
N LEU A 65 -9.35 -2.76 -8.49
CA LEU A 65 -8.30 -1.92 -7.93
C LEU A 65 -7.72 -2.48 -6.63
N ASP A 66 -6.61 -1.88 -6.20
CA ASP A 66 -5.93 -2.19 -4.94
C ASP A 66 -6.83 -1.75 -3.78
N TRP A 67 -7.24 -2.63 -2.88
CA TRP A 67 -8.09 -2.26 -1.74
C TRP A 67 -7.28 -1.46 -0.70
N TYR A 68 -6.02 -1.86 -0.54
CA TYR A 68 -5.07 -1.28 0.38
C TYR A 68 -3.72 -1.10 -0.31
N GLU A 69 -3.01 -0.04 0.07
CA GLU A 69 -1.67 0.24 -0.40
C GLU A 69 -0.78 0.78 0.72
N VAL A 70 0.47 0.33 0.74
CA VAL A 70 1.60 0.99 1.39
C VAL A 70 2.48 1.59 0.30
N ALA A 71 2.83 2.86 0.46
CA ALA A 71 3.50 3.65 -0.54
C ALA A 71 4.50 4.64 0.08
N THR A 72 5.22 5.38 -0.75
CA THR A 72 5.95 6.58 -0.37
C THR A 72 5.39 7.79 -1.11
N TYR A 73 5.36 8.95 -0.45
CA TYR A 73 4.94 10.21 -1.05
C TYR A 73 5.59 11.38 -0.32
N GLN A 74 6.03 12.40 -1.05
CA GLN A 74 6.69 13.59 -0.48
C GLN A 74 7.77 13.24 0.55
N GLN A 75 8.65 12.30 0.19
CA GLN A 75 9.77 11.82 1.01
C GLN A 75 9.40 11.05 2.29
N LYS A 76 8.14 10.66 2.47
CA LYS A 76 7.63 9.98 3.67
C LYS A 76 6.88 8.70 3.32
N TYR A 77 6.51 7.94 4.34
CA TYR A 77 5.61 6.79 4.17
C TYR A 77 4.16 7.27 4.02
N MET A 78 3.43 6.56 3.17
CA MET A 78 2.03 6.78 2.82
C MET A 78 1.28 5.46 2.93
N SER A 79 0.02 5.52 3.32
CA SER A 79 -0.90 4.40 3.17
C SER A 79 -2.22 4.87 2.61
N ILE A 80 -2.87 3.99 1.83
CA ILE A 80 -4.09 4.32 1.12
C ILE A 80 -5.08 3.18 1.32
N TRP A 81 -6.33 3.54 1.58
CA TRP A 81 -7.47 2.68 1.27
C TRP A 81 -8.09 3.17 -0.03
N HIS A 82 -8.27 2.28 -1.00
CA HIS A 82 -8.96 2.63 -2.24
C HIS A 82 -10.32 1.95 -2.33
N PRO A 83 -11.30 2.59 -2.99
CA PRO A 83 -12.48 1.88 -3.44
C PRO A 83 -12.09 0.81 -4.45
N PRO A 84 -12.72 -0.38 -4.40
CA PRO A 84 -12.24 -1.56 -5.11
C PRO A 84 -12.53 -1.59 -6.61
N GLU A 85 -13.18 -0.56 -7.15
CA GLU A 85 -13.68 -0.52 -8.52
C GLU A 85 -13.18 0.74 -9.26
N PRO A 86 -12.90 0.64 -10.56
CA PRO A 86 -12.64 1.82 -11.39
C PRO A 86 -13.74 2.88 -11.21
N PRO A 87 -13.36 4.17 -11.12
CA PRO A 87 -12.04 4.70 -11.44
C PRO A 87 -11.06 4.73 -10.25
N GLY A 88 -11.46 4.26 -9.05
CA GLY A 88 -10.57 4.19 -7.89
C GLY A 88 -10.59 5.35 -6.94
N PHE A 89 -11.58 6.23 -7.05
CA PHE A 89 -11.72 7.37 -6.15
C PHE A 89 -13.18 7.57 -5.73
N PRO A 90 -13.45 8.23 -4.58
CA PRO A 90 -12.49 8.87 -3.67
C PRO A 90 -11.62 7.87 -2.89
N GLU A 91 -10.31 8.14 -2.80
CA GLU A 91 -9.34 7.39 -2.00
C GLU A 91 -9.20 8.02 -0.60
N TRP A 92 -8.93 7.19 0.42
CA TRP A 92 -8.57 7.67 1.75
C TRP A 92 -7.07 7.54 1.97
N VAL A 93 -6.38 8.68 1.98
CA VAL A 93 -4.92 8.76 2.05
C VAL A 93 -4.46 9.17 3.44
N GLN A 94 -3.41 8.50 3.91
CA GLN A 94 -2.68 8.85 5.14
C GLN A 94 -1.20 9.06 4.79
N VAL A 95 -0.61 10.15 5.27
CA VAL A 95 0.82 10.44 5.12
C VAL A 95 1.44 10.60 6.51
N SER A 96 2.56 9.92 6.73
CA SER A 96 3.24 9.92 8.02
C SER A 96 4.01 11.22 8.27
N ASP A 97 4.47 11.44 9.49
CA ASP A 97 5.53 12.43 9.79
C ASP A 97 6.94 11.86 9.65
N THR A 98 7.07 10.55 9.44
CA THR A 98 8.33 9.85 9.43
C THR A 98 8.95 9.89 8.03
N PRO A 99 10.16 10.47 7.85
CA PRO A 99 10.85 10.43 6.57
C PRO A 99 11.20 9.01 6.16
N LEU A 100 11.15 8.73 4.85
CA LEU A 100 11.64 7.46 4.29
C LEU A 100 13.11 7.26 4.68
N VAL A 101 13.46 6.10 5.21
CA VAL A 101 14.85 5.81 5.59
C VAL A 101 15.69 5.55 4.34
N LEU A 102 16.91 6.09 4.33
CA LEU A 102 17.85 5.93 3.22
C LEU A 102 19.11 5.20 3.69
N ASN A 103 19.71 4.44 2.78
CA ASN A 103 21.00 3.78 2.97
C ASN A 103 21.06 2.82 4.17
N GLU A 104 19.92 2.25 4.56
CA GLU A 104 19.79 1.28 5.63
C GLU A 104 18.63 0.33 5.31
N TRP A 105 18.79 -0.94 5.69
CA TRP A 105 17.70 -1.91 5.63
C TRP A 105 16.73 -1.64 6.78
N THR A 106 15.48 -1.38 6.44
CA THR A 106 14.44 -1.15 7.44
C THR A 106 13.33 -2.18 7.32
N CYS A 107 12.87 -2.69 8.45
CA CYS A 107 11.72 -3.57 8.48
C CYS A 107 10.45 -2.73 8.34
N LEU A 108 9.71 -2.93 7.25
CA LEU A 108 8.38 -2.39 7.07
C LEU A 108 7.37 -3.53 7.26
N GLU A 109 6.53 -3.41 8.29
CA GLU A 109 5.41 -4.33 8.55
C GLU A 109 4.10 -3.57 8.36
N TRP A 110 3.08 -4.21 7.81
CA TRP A 110 1.77 -3.60 7.60
C TRP A 110 0.63 -4.56 7.94
N LEU A 111 -0.51 -3.97 8.28
CA LEU A 111 -1.79 -4.64 8.47
C LEU A 111 -2.83 -4.01 7.55
N PHE A 112 -3.46 -4.87 6.75
CA PHE A 112 -4.69 -4.58 6.02
C PHE A 112 -5.82 -5.39 6.67
N ASP A 113 -6.73 -4.70 7.36
CA ASP A 113 -7.88 -5.31 8.04
C ASP A 113 -9.19 -4.90 7.37
N GLY A 114 -9.56 -5.69 6.36
CA GLY A 114 -10.80 -5.53 5.62
C GLY A 114 -12.05 -5.96 6.39
N ALA A 115 -11.93 -6.66 7.53
CA ALA A 115 -13.07 -7.08 8.35
C ALA A 115 -13.38 -6.10 9.48
N ASN A 116 -12.34 -5.56 10.12
CA ASN A 116 -12.40 -4.61 11.24
C ASN A 116 -13.41 -5.01 12.33
N GLY A 117 -13.48 -6.30 12.63
CA GLY A 117 -14.39 -6.86 13.63
C GLY A 117 -15.85 -6.39 13.48
N SER A 118 -16.39 -5.79 14.53
CA SER A 118 -17.78 -5.29 14.61
C SER A 118 -17.98 -3.87 14.11
N GLU A 119 -16.92 -3.15 13.73
CA GLU A 119 -17.02 -1.79 13.22
C GLU A 119 -17.83 -1.76 11.91
N PRO A 120 -18.49 -0.64 11.56
CA PRO A 120 -19.31 -0.58 10.35
C PRO A 120 -18.49 -0.63 9.05
N GLU A 121 -17.24 -0.18 9.09
CA GLU A 121 -16.34 -0.03 7.94
C GLU A 121 -15.04 -0.80 8.14
N ALA A 122 -14.33 -1.08 7.05
CA ALA A 122 -12.97 -1.62 7.10
C ALA A 122 -12.00 -0.66 7.81
N ALA A 123 -10.91 -1.20 8.35
CA ALA A 123 -9.94 -0.40 9.09
C ALA A 123 -9.12 0.45 8.12
N ASP A 124 -8.59 1.57 8.63
CA ASP A 124 -7.46 2.23 7.98
C ASP A 124 -6.25 1.27 7.93
N PRO A 125 -5.43 1.31 6.87
CA PRO A 125 -4.15 0.60 6.86
C PRO A 125 -3.29 1.02 8.06
N ARG A 126 -2.53 0.07 8.62
CA ARG A 126 -1.57 0.33 9.69
C ARG A 126 -0.19 -0.13 9.26
N VAL A 127 0.84 0.64 9.60
CA VAL A 127 2.21 0.38 9.18
C VAL A 127 3.16 0.60 10.35
N TRP A 128 4.14 -0.29 10.49
CA TRP A 128 5.22 -0.23 11.45
C TRP A 128 6.55 -0.14 10.72
N LEU A 129 7.42 0.75 11.20
CA LEU A 129 8.81 0.86 10.79
C LEU A 129 9.69 0.39 11.94
N ASN A 130 10.49 -0.65 11.71
CA ASN A 130 11.37 -1.24 12.72
C ASN A 130 10.62 -1.57 14.03
N GLY A 131 9.41 -2.12 13.91
CA GLY A 131 8.55 -2.50 15.03
C GLY A 131 7.76 -1.36 15.69
N VAL A 132 7.99 -0.10 15.31
CA VAL A 132 7.28 1.07 15.84
C VAL A 132 6.19 1.49 14.86
N GLU A 133 4.96 1.63 15.36
CA GLU A 133 3.83 2.06 14.50
C GLU A 133 4.03 3.50 14.05
N LEU A 134 3.81 3.76 12.77
CA LEU A 134 3.90 5.10 12.21
C LEU A 134 2.72 5.97 12.68
N SER A 135 3.00 7.26 12.87
CA SER A 135 1.98 8.27 13.12
C SER A 135 1.48 8.86 11.79
N TRP A 136 0.20 9.27 11.74
CA TRP A 136 -0.46 9.74 10.51
C TRP A 136 -1.12 11.12 10.73
N PRO A 137 -0.33 12.19 10.87
CA PRO A 137 -0.87 13.53 11.14
C PRO A 137 -1.59 14.14 9.93
N GLU A 138 -1.27 13.68 8.72
CA GLU A 138 -1.89 14.15 7.49
C GLU A 138 -2.81 13.06 6.93
N LYS A 139 -4.10 13.39 6.81
CA LYS A 139 -5.12 12.53 6.22
C LYS A 139 -6.02 13.36 5.31
N PHE A 140 -6.27 12.87 4.11
CA PHE A 140 -7.10 13.58 3.14
C PHE A 140 -7.79 12.63 2.16
N VAL A 141 -8.80 13.17 1.48
CA VAL A 141 -9.51 12.49 0.40
C VAL A 141 -8.87 12.90 -0.92
N PHE A 142 -8.37 11.93 -1.68
CA PHE A 142 -7.97 12.15 -3.06
C PHE A 142 -9.11 11.75 -3.99
N SER A 143 -9.59 12.69 -4.82
CA SER A 143 -10.78 12.47 -5.66
C SER A 143 -10.82 13.41 -6.86
N ASP A 144 -11.41 12.94 -7.95
CA ASP A 144 -11.77 13.75 -9.12
C ASP A 144 -13.25 13.51 -9.50
N PRO A 145 -14.17 14.47 -9.33
CA PRO A 145 -13.93 15.83 -8.85
C PRO A 145 -13.50 15.86 -7.37
N PRO A 146 -12.80 16.93 -6.93
CA PRO A 146 -12.38 17.08 -5.55
C PRO A 146 -13.57 17.07 -4.56
N THR A 147 -13.39 16.39 -3.43
CA THR A 147 -14.35 16.35 -2.33
C THR A 147 -13.62 16.31 -0.99
N SER A 148 -14.27 16.79 0.07
CA SER A 148 -13.81 16.62 1.46
C SER A 148 -14.52 15.48 2.19
N THR A 149 -15.47 14.80 1.53
CA THR A 149 -16.23 13.70 2.11
C THR A 149 -15.40 12.41 2.04
N PRO A 150 -15.05 11.79 3.18
CA PRO A 150 -14.32 10.52 3.17
C PRO A 150 -15.13 9.42 2.46
N PRO A 151 -14.47 8.49 1.73
CA PRO A 151 -15.15 7.30 1.23
C PRO A 151 -15.66 6.44 2.37
N VAL A 152 -16.74 5.69 2.11
CA VAL A 152 -17.14 4.58 2.98
C VAL A 152 -16.21 3.41 2.68
N LYS A 153 -15.48 2.96 3.70
CA LYS A 153 -14.51 1.87 3.54
C LYS A 153 -15.22 0.54 3.64
N GLU A 154 -15.58 0.00 2.48
CA GLU A 154 -16.26 -1.29 2.41
C GLU A 154 -15.41 -2.44 2.95
N LYS A 155 -16.09 -3.35 3.65
CA LYS A 155 -15.47 -4.55 4.17
C LYS A 155 -15.12 -5.54 3.06
N ALA A 156 -13.98 -6.20 3.23
CA ALA A 156 -13.58 -7.35 2.42
C ALA A 156 -13.96 -8.64 3.14
N SER A 157 -14.30 -9.69 2.39
CA SER A 157 -14.46 -11.04 2.96
C SER A 157 -13.16 -11.86 2.89
N HIS A 158 -12.30 -11.59 1.92
CA HIS A 158 -10.97 -12.17 1.78
C HIS A 158 -10.11 -11.34 0.85
N PHE A 159 -8.78 -11.47 0.90
CA PHE A 159 -7.91 -10.97 -0.17
C PHE A 159 -7.56 -12.10 -1.13
N THR A 160 -7.46 -11.80 -2.43
CA THR A 160 -7.17 -12.78 -3.48
C THR A 160 -5.84 -12.54 -4.16
N VAL A 161 -5.31 -11.33 -4.06
CA VAL A 161 -4.03 -10.95 -4.67
C VAL A 161 -3.28 -10.06 -3.71
N MET A 162 -1.98 -10.28 -3.62
CA MET A 162 -1.02 -9.35 -3.06
C MET A 162 0.02 -9.03 -4.13
N GLU A 163 0.41 -7.77 -4.24
CA GLU A 163 1.59 -7.41 -5.02
C GLU A 163 2.62 -6.69 -4.16
N ALA A 164 3.89 -6.98 -4.45
CA ALA A 164 5.04 -6.38 -3.79
C ALA A 164 6.07 -5.94 -4.84
N GLY A 165 6.60 -4.74 -4.70
CA GLY A 165 7.61 -4.21 -5.61
C GLY A 165 7.59 -2.69 -5.62
N VAL A 166 7.76 -2.08 -6.79
CA VAL A 166 7.65 -0.63 -6.95
C VAL A 166 6.72 -0.32 -8.12
N PHE A 167 5.74 0.53 -7.88
CA PHE A 167 4.94 1.17 -8.91
C PHE A 167 5.04 2.69 -8.81
N LEU A 168 5.66 3.32 -9.80
CA LEU A 168 5.83 4.77 -9.82
C LEU A 168 4.60 5.42 -10.46
N TYR A 169 3.75 6.06 -9.67
CA TYR A 169 2.62 6.84 -10.19
C TYR A 169 3.06 8.18 -10.76
N GLN A 170 4.20 8.69 -10.31
CA GLN A 170 4.82 9.93 -10.77
C GLN A 170 6.33 9.71 -10.99
N GLY A 171 6.96 10.58 -11.79
CA GLY A 171 8.38 10.49 -12.11
C GLY A 171 9.32 10.63 -10.92
N LEU A 172 10.59 10.27 -11.14
CA LEU A 172 11.68 10.53 -10.19
C LEU A 172 12.58 11.63 -10.75
N SER A 173 12.97 12.58 -9.89
CA SER A 173 13.99 13.59 -10.19
C SER A 173 15.40 12.99 -10.27
N VAL A 174 15.65 11.95 -9.48
CA VAL A 174 16.93 11.24 -9.39
C VAL A 174 16.68 9.73 -9.49
N PRO A 175 17.52 8.98 -10.25
CA PRO A 175 17.47 7.52 -10.25
C PRO A 175 17.54 7.00 -8.82
N THR A 176 16.45 6.40 -8.36
CA THR A 176 16.30 5.85 -7.02
C THR A 176 16.18 4.34 -7.15
N ASP A 177 16.97 3.62 -6.37
CA ASP A 177 16.95 2.18 -6.28
C ASP A 177 16.21 1.75 -5.01
N TRP A 178 15.39 0.73 -5.15
CA TRP A 178 14.74 0.02 -4.06
C TRP A 178 15.16 -1.44 -4.07
N TRP A 179 15.54 -1.95 -2.91
CA TRP A 179 15.68 -3.37 -2.67
C TRP A 179 14.65 -3.77 -1.63
N ILE A 180 14.02 -4.92 -1.87
CA ILE A 180 12.98 -5.50 -1.00
C ILE A 180 13.40 -6.94 -0.76
N ASP A 181 13.52 -7.34 0.50
CA ASP A 181 13.97 -8.67 0.91
C ASP A 181 13.13 -9.23 2.07
N ASP A 182 13.20 -10.54 2.27
CA ASP A 182 12.53 -11.31 3.33
C ASP A 182 11.03 -10.98 3.47
N LEU A 183 10.35 -10.99 2.31
CA LEU A 183 8.91 -10.80 2.22
C LEU A 183 8.17 -11.97 2.87
N ALA A 184 7.41 -11.66 3.92
CA ALA A 184 6.53 -12.58 4.61
C ALA A 184 5.09 -12.04 4.61
N VAL A 185 4.11 -12.94 4.50
CA VAL A 185 2.68 -12.60 4.50
C VAL A 185 1.92 -13.66 5.28
N GLY A 186 0.96 -13.25 6.10
CA GLY A 186 0.13 -14.17 6.87
C GLY A 186 -1.10 -13.52 7.49
N PRO A 187 -1.95 -14.31 8.16
CA PRO A 187 -3.14 -13.82 8.85
C PRO A 187 -2.84 -13.21 10.23
N GLN A 188 -1.59 -13.26 10.68
CA GLN A 188 -1.13 -12.83 12.00
C GLN A 188 0.13 -11.99 11.88
N ARG A 189 0.37 -11.16 12.90
CA ARG A 189 1.54 -10.29 13.00
C ARG A 189 2.84 -11.08 12.85
N ILE A 190 3.78 -10.56 12.07
CA ILE A 190 5.04 -11.22 11.71
C ILE A 190 6.18 -10.75 12.61
N GLY A 191 6.24 -9.45 12.87
CA GLY A 191 7.28 -8.80 13.67
C GLY A 191 8.52 -8.38 12.87
N CYS A 192 9.31 -7.52 13.49
CA CYS A 192 10.55 -6.97 12.93
C CYS A 192 11.82 -7.46 13.64
N ASP A 193 11.68 -8.43 14.54
CA ASP A 193 12.84 -9.04 15.18
C ASP A 193 13.72 -9.67 14.10
N PRO A 194 15.05 -9.43 14.12
CA PRO A 194 15.95 -10.12 13.22
C PRO A 194 15.77 -11.62 13.44
N THR A 195 15.52 -12.35 12.35
CA THR A 195 15.49 -13.81 12.39
C THR A 195 16.80 -14.28 13.04
N PRO A 196 16.74 -15.16 14.05
CA PRO A 196 17.91 -15.60 14.81
C PRO A 196 18.97 -16.28 13.92
#